data_AF-A0A7Y9DVR9-F1
#
_entry.id   AF-A0A7Y9DVR9-F1
#
_cell.length_a   1.000
_cell.length_b   1.000
_cell.length_c   1.000
_cell.angle_alpha   90.00
_cell.angle_beta   90.00
_cell.angle_gamma   90.00
#
_symmetry.space_group_name_H-M   'P 1'
#
loop_
_entity.id
_entity.type
_entity.pdbx_description
1 polymer ?
#
loop_
_entity_poly.entity_id
_entity_poly.type
_entity_poly.pdbx_seq_one_letter_code
_entity_poly.pdbx_strand_id
1 'polypeptide(L)'
;MDTLAGHPLPAMLDAGLAVSIHSDDPAYFGGYVDDNHRAVAEALGLDRAQVRALADHAVEAAFVDDARRAELRAEVAAWAQA
;
A
#
# COMPACT_ATOMS: atom_id res chain seq x y z
N MET A 1 -6.42 16.27 -11.80
CA MET A 1 -6.77 15.69 -10.48
C MET A 1 -6.09 16.57 -9.49
N ASP A 2 -6.85 17.33 -8.72
CA ASP A 2 -6.29 18.40 -7.90
C ASP A 2 -6.31 18.03 -6.40
N THR A 3 -6.91 16.87 -6.07
CA THR A 3 -7.01 16.34 -4.72
C THR A 3 -6.83 14.82 -4.71
N LEU A 4 -6.47 14.29 -3.54
CA LEU A 4 -6.30 12.86 -3.32
C LEU A 4 -7.60 12.08 -3.54
N ALA A 5 -8.76 12.68 -3.28
CA ALA A 5 -10.07 12.06 -3.54
C ALA A 5 -10.30 11.69 -5.02
N GLY A 6 -9.57 12.32 -5.93
CA GLY A 6 -9.60 11.95 -7.34
C GLY A 6 -8.73 10.76 -7.69
N HIS A 7 -7.73 10.39 -6.87
CA HIS A 7 -6.61 9.51 -7.24
C HIS A 7 -7.05 8.16 -7.84
N PRO A 8 -6.37 7.63 -8.89
CA PRO A 8 -6.84 6.46 -9.63
C PRO A 8 -6.73 5.13 -8.87
N LEU A 9 -6.11 5.13 -7.68
CA LEU A 9 -5.78 3.91 -6.93
C LEU A 9 -6.97 2.95 -6.73
N PRO A 10 -8.20 3.39 -6.37
CA PRO A 10 -9.32 2.48 -6.20
C PRO A 10 -9.69 1.79 -7.51
N ALA A 11 -9.73 2.53 -8.62
CA ALA A 11 -9.98 1.96 -9.94
C ALA A 11 -8.88 0.99 -10.39
N MET A 12 -7.62 1.23 -10.00
CA MET A 12 -6.52 0.29 -10.26
C MET A 12 -6.69 -1.01 -9.47
N LEU A 13 -7.07 -0.92 -8.19
CA LEU A 13 -7.36 -2.08 -7.35
C LEU A 13 -8.57 -2.87 -7.89
N ASP A 14 -9.65 -2.19 -8.25
CA ASP A 14 -10.85 -2.81 -8.84
C ASP A 14 -10.56 -3.50 -10.18
N ALA A 15 -9.61 -2.97 -10.95
CA ALA A 15 -9.13 -3.56 -12.19
C ALA A 15 -8.16 -4.75 -11.98
N GLY A 16 -7.83 -5.08 -10.73
CA GLY A 16 -6.91 -6.17 -10.39
C GLY A 16 -5.43 -5.87 -10.68
N LEU A 17 -5.06 -4.58 -10.76
CA LEU A 17 -3.65 -4.21 -10.93
C LEU A 17 -2.86 -4.43 -9.63
N ALA A 18 -1.66 -4.98 -9.77
CA ALA A 18 -0.71 -5.13 -8.67
C ALA A 18 -0.03 -3.79 -8.36
N VAL A 19 -0.65 -2.99 -7.49
CA VAL A 19 -0.19 -1.65 -7.09
C VAL A 19 0.20 -1.60 -5.62
N SER A 20 1.18 -0.76 -5.29
CA SER A 20 1.70 -0.50 -3.95
C SER A 20 1.84 1.01 -3.69
N ILE A 21 1.92 1.41 -2.42
CA ILE A 21 2.13 2.82 -2.02
C ILE A 21 3.62 3.04 -1.71
N HIS A 22 4.16 4.14 -2.23
CA HIS A 22 5.51 4.62 -1.96
C HIS A 22 5.47 6.11 -1.65
N SER A 23 6.39 6.59 -0.83
CA SER A 23 6.52 8.01 -0.47
C SER A 23 7.31 8.86 -1.47
N ASP A 24 7.97 8.20 -2.43
CA ASP A 24 8.92 8.80 -3.39
C ASP A 24 10.07 9.51 -2.67
N ASP A 25 9.96 10.81 -2.39
CA ASP A 25 10.93 11.61 -1.66
C ASP A 25 10.34 12.20 -0.35
N PRO A 26 10.28 11.45 0.77
CA PRO A 26 9.63 11.86 2.02
C PRO A 26 10.06 13.23 2.54
N ALA A 27 11.36 13.54 2.42
CA ALA A 27 11.94 14.80 2.90
C ALA A 27 11.43 16.03 2.14
N TYR A 28 10.91 15.83 0.93
CA TYR A 28 10.41 16.90 0.07
C TYR A 28 8.88 16.98 0.09
N PHE A 29 8.19 15.84 0.22
CA PHE A 29 6.73 15.77 0.12
C PHE A 29 6.00 15.76 1.47
N GLY A 30 6.75 15.79 2.58
CA GLY A 30 6.18 16.04 3.91
C GLY A 30 5.45 14.84 4.51
N GLY A 31 5.85 13.63 4.16
CA GLY A 31 5.29 12.41 4.73
C GLY A 31 6.08 11.16 4.35
N TYR A 32 6.25 10.24 5.30
CA TYR A 32 6.83 8.94 5.05
C TYR A 32 5.78 7.98 4.48
N VAL A 33 6.18 6.75 4.17
CA VAL A 33 5.29 5.76 3.56
C VAL A 33 4.06 5.47 4.42
N ASP A 34 4.18 5.50 5.75
CA ASP A 34 3.06 5.31 6.67
C ASP A 34 2.08 6.49 6.67
N ASP A 35 2.57 7.72 6.51
CA ASP A 35 1.73 8.90 6.31
C ASP A 35 0.94 8.81 5.00
N ASN A 36 1.58 8.34 3.93
CA ASN A 36 0.93 8.11 2.64
C ASN A 36 -0.15 7.03 2.74
N HIS A 37 0.14 5.90 3.40
CA HIS A 37 -0.85 4.86 3.65
C HIS A 37 -2.08 5.40 4.40
N ARG A 38 -1.86 6.20 5.46
CA ARG A 38 -2.94 6.81 6.25
C ARG A 38 -3.77 7.77 5.42
N ALA A 39 -3.13 8.73 4.75
CA ALA A 39 -3.80 9.76 3.96
C ALA A 39 -4.59 9.15 2.80
N VAL A 40 -4.03 8.16 2.10
CA VAL A 40 -4.70 7.46 1.01
C VAL A 40 -5.90 6.65 1.51
N ALA A 41 -5.73 5.89 2.58
CA ALA A 41 -6.83 5.08 3.13
C ALA A 41 -8.01 5.97 3.58
N GLU A 42 -7.72 7.09 4.27
CA GLU A 42 -8.73 8.05 4.71
C GLU A 42 -9.40 8.76 3.53
N ALA A 43 -8.62 9.29 2.58
CA ALA A 43 -9.16 10.09 1.48
C ALA A 43 -9.94 9.27 0.43
N LEU A 44 -9.58 8.00 0.25
CA LEU A 44 -10.19 7.11 -0.75
C LEU A 44 -11.15 6.09 -0.15
N GLY A 45 -11.33 6.10 1.18
CA GLY A 45 -12.22 5.17 1.88
C GLY A 45 -11.80 3.71 1.71
N LEU A 46 -10.49 3.43 1.69
CA LEU A 46 -9.99 2.07 1.53
C LEU A 46 -10.31 1.26 2.77
N ASP A 47 -10.86 0.07 2.56
CA ASP A 47 -11.06 -0.88 3.64
C ASP A 47 -9.75 -1.58 4.02
N ARG A 48 -9.79 -2.31 5.13
CA ARG A 48 -8.61 -3.02 5.64
C ARG A 48 -8.09 -4.09 4.67
N ALA A 49 -8.98 -4.71 3.89
CA ALA A 49 -8.59 -5.73 2.92
C ALA A 49 -7.84 -5.10 1.73
N GLN A 50 -8.27 -3.93 1.28
CA GLN A 50 -7.57 -3.14 0.25
C GLN A 50 -6.21 -2.65 0.75
N VAL A 51 -6.13 -2.14 1.99
CA VAL A 51 -4.84 -1.77 2.59
C VAL A 51 -3.89 -2.96 2.70
N ARG A 52 -4.42 -4.13 3.09
CA ARG A 52 -3.64 -5.38 3.08
C ARG A 52 -3.15 -5.74 1.68
N ALA A 53 -4.01 -5.66 0.67
CA ALA A 53 -3.64 -5.99 -0.71
C ALA A 53 -2.49 -5.13 -1.22
N LEU A 54 -2.48 -3.82 -0.90
CA LEU A 54 -1.37 -2.92 -1.25
C LEU A 54 -0.04 -3.37 -0.62
N ALA A 55 -0.07 -3.81 0.64
CA ALA A 55 1.12 -4.32 1.33
C ALA A 55 1.58 -5.67 0.74
N ASP A 56 0.64 -6.59 0.49
CA ASP A 56 0.93 -7.87 -0.17
C ASP A 56 1.56 -7.63 -1.56
N HIS A 57 1.02 -6.73 -2.39
CA HIS A 57 1.62 -6.38 -3.68
C HIS A 57 3.04 -5.82 -3.56
N ALA A 58 3.31 -4.98 -2.56
CA ALA A 58 4.65 -4.44 -2.33
C ALA A 58 5.65 -5.57 -1.99
N VAL A 59 5.24 -6.52 -1.13
CA VAL A 59 6.04 -7.70 -0.78
C VAL A 59 6.25 -8.60 -2.00
N GLU A 60 5.25 -8.78 -2.86
CA GLU A 60 5.38 -9.54 -4.12
C GLU A 60 6.31 -8.88 -5.13
N ALA A 61 6.27 -7.56 -5.25
CA ALA A 61 7.12 -6.83 -6.19
C ALA A 61 8.57 -6.67 -5.69
N ALA A 62 8.82 -6.89 -4.38
CA ALA A 62 10.13 -6.67 -3.79
C ALA A 62 11.21 -7.61 -4.38
N PHE A 63 12.39 -7.04 -4.65
CA PHE A 63 13.57 -7.79 -5.09
C PHE A 63 14.31 -8.38 -3.88
N VAL A 64 13.64 -9.29 -3.19
CA VAL A 64 14.14 -10.05 -2.05
C VAL A 64 14.10 -11.54 -2.36
N ASP A 65 14.87 -12.33 -1.61
CA ASP A 65 14.79 -13.78 -1.68
C ASP A 65 13.47 -14.34 -1.12
N ASP A 66 13.20 -15.61 -1.42
CA ASP A 66 11.94 -16.25 -1.04
C ASP A 66 11.76 -16.38 0.47
N ALA A 67 12.86 -16.53 1.22
CA ALA A 67 12.83 -16.61 2.67
C ALA A 67 12.33 -15.28 3.26
N ARG A 68 12.94 -14.17 2.84
CA ARG A 68 12.55 -12.82 3.29
C ARG A 68 11.14 -12.46 2.83
N ARG A 69 10.74 -12.85 1.61
CA ARG A 69 9.37 -12.67 1.12
C ARG A 69 8.36 -13.40 2.00
N ALA A 70 8.64 -14.66 2.37
CA ALA A 70 7.76 -15.45 3.22
C ALA A 70 7.60 -14.85 4.63
N GLU A 71 8.69 -14.34 5.21
CA GLU A 71 8.66 -13.61 6.48
C GLU A 71 7.74 -12.37 6.40
N LEU A 72 7.96 -11.52 5.40
CA LEU A 72 7.18 -10.29 5.20
C LEU A 72 5.69 -10.57 4.98
N ARG A 73 5.35 -11.60 4.18
CA ARG A 73 3.95 -12.04 4.02
C ARG A 73 3.32 -12.47 5.33
N ALA A 74 4.07 -13.17 6.19
CA ALA A 74 3.58 -13.59 7.50
C ALA A 74 3.34 -12.38 8.41
N GLU A 75 4.22 -11.38 8.37
CA GLU A 75 4.04 -10.11 9.10
C GLU A 75 2.78 -9.37 8.64
N VAL A 76 2.55 -9.24 7.33
CA VAL A 76 1.33 -8.61 6.78
C VAL A 76 0.07 -9.41 7.16
N ALA A 77 0.13 -10.74 7.10
CA ALA A 77 -0.99 -11.59 7.49
C ALA A 77 -1.33 -11.46 8.99
N ALA A 78 -0.31 -11.39 9.85
CA ALA A 78 -0.49 -11.17 11.28
C ALA A 78 -1.09 -9.78 11.56
N TRP A 79 -0.60 -8.73 10.88
CA TRP A 79 -1.17 -7.40 10.97
C TRP A 79 -2.64 -7.39 10.58
N ALA A 80 -3.05 -8.14 9.55
CA ALA A 80 -4.43 -8.17 9.08
C ALA A 80 -5.42 -8.91 10.02
N GLN A 81 -4.91 -9.68 10.98
CA GLN A 81 -5.70 -10.43 11.97
C GLN A 81 -5.79 -9.74 13.33
N ALA A 82 -4.92 -8.75 13.60
CA ALA A 82 -4.97 -7.91 14.79
C ALA A 82 -6.23 -7.04 14.85
#